data_AF-A0A357ZC83-F1
#
_entry.id   AF-A0A357ZC83-F1
#
_cell.length_a   1.000
_cell.length_b   1.000
_cell.length_c   1.000
_cell.angle_alpha   90.00
_cell.angle_beta   90.00
_cell.angle_gamma   90.00
#
_symmetry.space_group_name_H-M   'P 1'
#
loop_
_entity.id
_entity.type
_entity.pdbx_description
1 polymer ?
#
loop_
_entity_poly.entity_id
_entity_poly.type
_entity_poly.pdbx_seq_one_letter_code
_entity_poly.pdbx_strand_id
1 'polypeptide(L)' 'AAIGADVCEIYSDVDGVSTADPRIIPRAKKLDEISFEEMLELAASGSGILQMRAVEVA' A
#
# COMPACT_ATOMS: atom_id res chain seq x y z
N ALA A 1 9.75 0.58 12.39
CA ALA A 1 10.91 1.37 12.82
C ALA A 1 11.68 0.91 14.10
N ALA A 2 11.99 -0.39 14.30
CA ALA A 2 12.73 -0.83 15.50
C ALA A 2 14.25 -1.00 15.31
N ILE A 3 14.68 -1.29 14.07
CA ILE A 3 16.07 -1.64 13.73
C ILE A 3 16.81 -0.55 12.96
N GLY A 4 16.24 0.65 12.85
CA GLY A 4 16.87 1.79 12.16
C GLY A 4 17.17 1.54 10.69
N ALA A 5 16.35 0.75 10.01
CA ALA A 5 16.51 0.49 8.57
C ALA A 5 16.11 1.73 7.74
N ASP A 6 16.82 1.98 6.65
CA ASP A 6 16.53 3.09 5.73
C ASP A 6 15.28 2.84 4.88
N VAL A 7 14.95 1.57 4.60
CA VAL A 7 13.84 1.17 3.72
C VAL A 7 13.13 -0.06 4.29
N CYS A 8 11.80 -0.11 4.15
CA CYS A 8 10.99 -1.29 4.42
C CYS A 8 10.36 -1.79 3.10
N GLU A 9 10.73 -2.99 2.67
CA GLU A 9 10.17 -3.61 1.47
C GLU A 9 9.06 -4.60 1.85
N ILE A 10 7.92 -4.49 1.18
CA ILE A 10 6.77 -5.36 1.40
C ILE A 10 6.57 -6.22 0.15
N TYR A 11 6.75 -7.53 0.31
CA TYR A 11 6.55 -8.51 -0.77
C TYR A 11 5.15 -9.12 -0.66
N SER A 12 4.37 -9.02 -1.73
CA SER A 12 3.01 -9.56 -1.81
C SER A 12 2.76 -10.21 -3.18
N ASP A 13 1.60 -10.85 -3.34
CA ASP A 13 1.16 -11.47 -4.60
C ASP A 13 0.52 -10.47 -5.58
N VAL A 14 0.52 -9.18 -5.23
CA VAL A 14 0.07 -8.08 -6.08
C VAL A 14 1.24 -7.18 -6.43
N ASP A 15 1.20 -6.62 -7.64
CA ASP A 15 2.28 -5.80 -8.21
C ASP A 15 2.49 -4.43 -7.53
N GLY A 16 1.82 -4.17 -6.40
CA GLY A 16 1.89 -2.95 -5.62
C GLY A 16 0.54 -2.26 -5.48
N VAL A 17 0.57 -0.98 -5.08
CA VAL A 17 -0.63 -0.16 -4.87
C VAL A 17 -1.15 0.34 -6.21
N SER A 18 -2.46 0.23 -6.42
CA SER A 18 -3.16 0.75 -7.61
C SER A 18 -4.28 1.70 -7.21
N THR A 19 -4.68 2.59 -8.12
CA THR A 19 -5.75 3.58 -7.88
C THR A 19 -7.11 2.98 -7.51
N ALA A 20 -7.35 1.73 -7.91
CA ALA A 20 -8.52 0.92 -7.59
C ALA A 20 -8.15 -0.56 -7.80
N ASP A 21 -8.99 -1.50 -7.34
CA ASP A 21 -8.80 -2.92 -7.64
C ASP A 21 -8.87 -3.16 -9.16
N PRO A 22 -7.77 -3.58 -9.82
CA PRO A 22 -7.75 -3.84 -11.25
C PRO A 22 -8.69 -4.96 -11.69
N ARG A 23 -9.07 -5.86 -10.77
CA ARG A 23 -10.04 -6.95 -11.01
C ARG A 23 -11.46 -6.42 -11.19
N ILE A 24 -11.76 -5.25 -10.61
CA ILE A 24 -13.06 -4.57 -10.71
C ILE A 24 -13.01 -3.46 -11.76
N ILE A 25 -11.92 -2.68 -11.79
CA ILE A 25 -11.73 -1.54 -12.68
C ILE A 25 -10.50 -1.79 -13.59
N PRO A 26 -10.68 -2.29 -14.82
CA PRO A 26 -9.58 -2.61 -15.73
C PRO A 26 -8.71 -1.41 -16.15
N ARG A 27 -9.21 -0.18 -15.91
CA ARG A 27 -8.49 1.07 -16.17
C ARG A 27 -7.70 1.58 -14.95
N ALA A 28 -7.69 0.82 -13.85
CA ALA A 28 -6.89 1.14 -12.67
C ALA A 28 -5.41 1.23 -13.07
N LYS A 29 -4.72 2.22 -12.51
CA LYS A 29 -3.30 2.44 -12.76
C LYS A 29 -2.52 2.10 -11.50
N LYS A 30 -1.37 1.45 -11.68
CA LYS A 30 -0.39 1.30 -10.61
C LYS A 30 0.14 2.68 -10.22
N LEU A 31 0.32 2.90 -8.93
CA LEU A 31 0.98 4.08 -8.38
C LEU A 31 2.47 3.77 -8.23
N ASP A 32 3.32 4.64 -8.77
CA ASP A 32 4.78 4.51 -8.64
C ASP A 32 5.22 4.91 -7.22
N GLU A 33 4.60 5.96 -6.65
CA GLU A 33 4.83 6.46 -5.30
C GLU A 33 3.50 6.94 -4.70
N ILE A 34 3.37 6.84 -3.37
CA ILE A 34 2.23 7.33 -2.60
C ILE A 34 2.72 7.83 -1.24
N SER A 35 2.11 8.89 -0.71
CA SER A 35 2.46 9.38 0.62
C SER A 35 1.99 8.42 1.72
N PHE A 36 2.65 8.48 2.87
CA PHE A 36 2.29 7.68 4.03
C PHE A 36 0.85 7.91 4.48
N GLU A 37 0.39 9.16 4.49
CA GLU A 37 -0.96 9.53 4.93
C GLU A 37 -2.03 9.00 3.97
N GLU A 38 -1.81 9.11 2.66
CA GLU A 38 -2.72 8.54 1.66
C GLU A 38 -2.75 7.01 1.74
N MET A 39 -1.60 6.37 1.97
CA MET A 39 -1.53 4.92 2.15
C MET A 39 -2.27 4.45 3.41
N LEU A 40 -2.21 5.23 4.48
CA LEU A 40 -2.95 4.95 5.72
C LEU A 40 -4.46 5.01 5.47
N GLU A 41 -4.95 6.03 4.78
CA GLU A 41 -6.36 6.16 4.42
C GLU A 41 -6.83 5.05 3.46
N LEU A 42 -5.99 4.65 2.50
CA LEU A 42 -6.28 3.51 1.62
C LEU A 42 -6.35 2.19 2.40
N ALA A 43 -5.43 1.97 3.35
CA ALA A 43 -5.46 0.80 4.22
C ALA A 43 -6.70 0.81 5.15
N ALA A 44 -7.08 1.99 5.66
CA ALA A 44 -8.30 2.19 6.46
C ALA A 44 -9.57 1.86 5.67
N SER A 45 -9.60 2.27 4.40
CA SER A 45 -10.74 2.11 3.48
C SER A 45 -10.89 0.70 2.94
N GLY A 46 -9.99 -0.23 3.29
CA GLY A 46 -10.07 -1.63 2.90
C GLY A 46 -9.40 -1.95 1.57
N SER A 47 -8.27 -1.30 1.23
CA SER A 47 -7.49 -1.57 0.01
C SER A 47 -7.14 -3.05 -0.20
N GLY A 48 -7.13 -3.86 0.88
CA GLY A 48 -6.90 -5.31 0.81
C GLY A 48 -5.44 -5.70 0.54
N ILE A 49 -4.55 -4.72 0.36
CA ILE A 49 -3.12 -4.91 0.06
C ILE A 49 -2.29 -4.83 1.34
N LEU A 50 -2.59 -3.87 2.22
CA LEU A 50 -1.87 -3.63 3.46
C LEU A 50 -2.83 -3.45 4.63
N GLN A 51 -2.52 -4.09 5.75
CA GLN A 51 -3.24 -3.83 7.00
C GLN A 51 -2.78 -2.48 7.56
N MET A 52 -3.71 -1.63 8.01
CA MET A 52 -3.42 -0.29 8.55
C MET A 52 -2.25 -0.29 9.55
N ARG A 53 -2.21 -1.27 10.47
CA ARG A 53 -1.17 -1.32 11.49
C ARG A 53 0.23 -1.58 10.93
N ALA A 54 0.34 -2.25 9.78
CA ALA A 54 1.61 -2.46 9.10
C ALA A 54 2.14 -1.15 8.51
N VAL A 55 1.26 -0.31 7.95
CA VAL A 55 1.62 1.02 7.45
C VAL A 55 2.09 1.90 8.60
N GLU A 56 1.37 1.91 9.73
CA GLU A 56 1.72 2.75 10.89
C GLU A 56 3.12 2.51 11.48
N VAL A 57 3.67 1.31 11.32
CA VAL A 57 4.93 0.90 11.96
C VAL A 57 6.09 0.69 10.99
N ALA A 58 5.82 0.77 9.68
CA ALA A 58 6.85 0.73 8.64
C ALA A 58 7.79 1.92 8.82
#